data_AF-A0A494JBH9-F1
#
_entry.id   AF-A0A494JBH9-F1
#
_cell.length_a   1.000
_cell.length_b   1.000
_cell.length_c   1.000
_cell.angle_alpha   90.00
_cell.angle_beta   90.00
_cell.angle_gamma   90.00
#
_symmetry.space_group_name_H-M   'P 1'
#
loop_
_entity.id
_entity.type
_entity.pdbx_description
1 polymer ?
#
loop_
_entity_poly.entity_id
_entity_poly.type
_entity_poly.pdbx_seq_one_letter_code
_entity_poly.pdbx_strand_id
1 'polypeptide(L)' 'MEAKELEIGKIYSGVGYCGMTKDIEVTGKLISANKMHNGAEILCEKRNIPCAVWYRSLKKIK' A
#
# COMPACT_ATOMS: atom_id res chain seq x y z
N MET A 1 -15.64 -15.70 -4.25
CA MET A 1 -14.50 -14.94 -4.80
C MET A 1 -13.54 -14.70 -3.67
N GLU A 2 -12.43 -15.44 -3.63
CA GLU A 2 -11.43 -15.39 -2.57
C GLU A 2 -10.89 -13.97 -2.40
N ALA A 3 -11.18 -13.36 -1.24
CA ALA A 3 -10.43 -12.20 -0.81
C ALA A 3 -9.04 -12.71 -0.42
N LYS A 4 -8.07 -12.62 -1.31
CA LYS A 4 -6.65 -12.79 -0.93
C LYS A 4 -6.38 -11.76 0.17
N GLU A 5 -6.33 -12.22 1.41
CA GLU A 5 -5.95 -11.39 2.55
C GLU A 5 -4.56 -10.83 2.27
N LEU A 6 -4.43 -9.51 2.40
CA LEU A 6 -3.15 -8.85 2.18
C LEU A 6 -2.21 -9.24 3.30
N GLU A 7 -1.11 -9.89 2.95
CA GLU A 7 -0.07 -10.27 3.90
C GLU A 7 0.78 -9.06 4.31
N ILE A 8 0.67 -8.65 5.58
CA ILE A 8 1.55 -7.63 6.16
C ILE A 8 3.01 -8.10 6.06
N GLY A 9 3.88 -7.19 5.66
CA GLY A 9 5.31 -7.42 5.50
C GLY A 9 5.75 -7.92 4.13
N LYS A 10 4.83 -8.19 3.20
CA LYS A 10 5.16 -8.45 1.79
C LYS A 10 5.26 -7.16 0.98
N ILE A 11 5.81 -7.24 -0.23
CA ILE A 11 5.99 -6.08 -1.11
C ILE A 11 4.75 -5.93 -1.99
N TYR A 12 4.16 -4.74 -1.93
CA TYR A 12 3.02 -4.34 -2.74
C TYR A 12 3.33 -3.06 -3.51
N SER A 13 2.67 -2.89 -4.66
CA SER A 13 2.47 -1.58 -5.29
C SER A 13 1.07 -1.10 -4.98
N GLY A 14 0.91 0.18 -4.69
CA GLY A 14 -0.40 0.81 -4.52
C GLY A 14 -0.36 2.26 -4.97
N VAL A 15 -1.51 2.77 -5.40
CA VAL A 15 -1.69 4.20 -5.69
C VAL A 15 -2.24 4.90 -4.46
N GLY A 16 -1.72 6.08 -4.15
CA GLY A 16 -2.24 6.95 -3.09
C GLY A 16 -1.41 8.20 -2.86
N TYR A 17 -1.10 8.45 -1.59
CA TYR A 17 -0.45 9.64 -1.10
C TYR A 17 0.92 9.31 -0.53
N CYS A 18 1.95 10.05 -0.95
CA CYS A 18 3.20 10.09 -0.21
C CYS A 18 3.54 11.54 0.16
N GLY A 19 3.51 11.84 1.46
CA GLY A 19 3.50 13.21 1.96
C GLY A 19 2.29 13.99 1.44
N MET A 20 2.52 15.17 0.87
CA MET A 20 1.48 16.00 0.25
C MET A 20 1.18 15.66 -1.21
N THR A 21 1.92 14.71 -1.80
CA THR A 21 1.74 14.33 -3.22
C THR A 21 0.70 13.22 -3.31
N LYS A 22 -0.37 13.46 -4.08
CA LYS A 22 -1.47 12.53 -4.32
C LYS A 22 -1.35 11.81 -5.68
N ASP A 23 -2.10 10.72 -5.83
CA ASP A 23 -2.23 9.93 -7.06
C ASP A 23 -0.90 9.39 -7.62
N ILE A 24 0.05 9.08 -6.73
CA ILE A 24 1.33 8.47 -7.09
C ILE A 24 1.34 6.98 -6.80
N GLU A 25 2.04 6.23 -7.65
CA GLU A 25 2.35 4.84 -7.40
C GLU A 25 3.48 4.73 -6.37
N VAL A 26 3.21 3.98 -5.31
CA VAL A 26 4.13 3.69 -4.22
C VAL A 26 4.36 2.19 -4.16
N THR A 27 5.62 1.80 -4.17
CA THR A 27 6.04 0.41 -3.98
C THR A 27 6.83 0.27 -2.69
N GLY A 28 6.55 -0.80 -1.95
CA GLY A 28 7.33 -1.19 -0.80
C GLY A 28 6.61 -2.18 0.11
N LYS A 29 7.05 -2.23 1.37
CA LYS A 29 6.55 -3.21 2.34
C LYS A 29 5.21 -2.77 2.91
N LEU A 30 4.18 -3.61 2.79
CA LEU A 30 2.89 -3.34 3.40
C LEU A 30 3.01 -3.42 4.92
N ILE A 31 2.64 -2.33 5.60
CA ILE A 31 2.74 -2.20 7.06
C ILE A 31 1.36 -2.39 7.71
N SER A 32 0.32 -1.85 7.08
CA SER A 32 -1.05 -1.98 7.54
C SER A 32 -2.02 -1.95 6.36
N ALA A 33 -3.18 -2.60 6.50
CA ALA A 33 -4.24 -2.55 5.52
C ALA A 33 -5.59 -2.65 6.21
N ASN A 34 -6.50 -1.75 5.89
CA ASN A 34 -7.85 -1.69 6.40
C ASN A 34 -8.86 -1.68 5.24
N LYS A 35 -9.48 -2.84 5.02
CA LYS A 35 -10.47 -3.03 3.95
C LYS A 35 -11.74 -2.19 4.17
N MET A 36 -12.18 -2.01 5.41
CA MET A 36 -13.41 -1.25 5.73
C MET A 36 -13.26 0.23 5.33
N HIS A 37 -12.08 0.80 5.55
CA HIS A 37 -11.78 2.19 5.22
C HIS A 37 -11.14 2.37 3.83
N ASN A 38 -10.98 1.28 3.06
CA ASN A 38 -10.26 1.26 1.79
C ASN A 38 -8.86 1.91 1.87
N GLY A 39 -8.23 1.85 3.04
CA GLY A 39 -6.94 2.46 3.32
C GLY A 39 -5.89 1.40 3.61
N ALA A 40 -4.65 1.65 3.21
CA ALA A 40 -3.51 0.84 3.54
C ALA A 40 -2.25 1.70 3.63
N GLU A 41 -1.21 1.18 4.25
CA GLU A 41 0.05 1.88 4.43
C GLU A 41 1.21 1.02 3.92
N ILE A 42 2.03 1.61 3.06
CA ILE A 42 3.23 0.99 2.53
C ILE A 42 4.45 1.80 3.00
N LEU A 43 5.47 1.10 3.52
CA LEU A 43 6.79 1.67 3.72
C LEU A 43 7.50 1.73 2.37
N CYS A 44 7.58 2.91 1.77
CA CYS A 44 8.18 3.09 0.46
C CYS A 44 9.68 2.80 0.49
N GLU A 45 10.17 1.86 -0.31
CA GLU A 45 11.59 1.49 -0.32
C GLU A 45 12.51 2.60 -0.81
N LYS A 46 12.02 3.47 -1.71
CA LYS A 46 12.82 4.57 -2.28
C LYS A 46 13.11 5.70 -1.30
N ARG A 47 12.16 5.97 -0.39
CA ARG A 47 12.21 7.12 0.53
C ARG A 47 12.30 6.71 2.00
N ASN A 48 12.09 5.43 2.29
CA ASN A 48 12.00 4.86 3.63
C ASN A 48 10.99 5.60 4.54
N ILE A 49 9.86 6.01 3.96
CA ILE A 49 8.77 6.69 4.66
C ILE A 49 7.45 5.93 4.47
N PRO A 50 6.54 5.94 5.47
CA PRO A 50 5.19 5.42 5.30
C PRO A 50 4.42 6.32 4.33
N CYS A 51 3.80 5.70 3.32
CA CYS A 51 2.89 6.35 2.39
C CYS A 51 1.51 5.67 2.50
N ALA A 52 0.45 6.47 2.51
CA ALA A 52 -0.92 5.97 2.57
C ALA A 52 -1.41 5.64 1.16
N VAL A 53 -1.88 4.41 0.93
CA VAL A 53 -2.37 3.93 -0.36
C VAL A 53 -3.78 3.40 -0.25
N TRP A 54 -4.48 3.35 -1.39
CA TRP A 54 -5.83 2.79 -1.43
C TRP A 54 -5.76 1.26 -1.33
N TYR A 55 -6.52 0.66 -0.42
CA TYR A 55 -6.58 -0.80 -0.27
C TYR A 55 -6.88 -1.50 -1.60
N ARG A 56 -7.87 -0.98 -2.34
CA ARG A 56 -8.27 -1.52 -3.65
C ARG A 56 -7.22 -1.37 -4.75
N SER A 57 -6.23 -0.49 -4.59
CA SER A 57 -5.18 -0.29 -5.60
C SER A 57 -3.98 -1.21 -5.37
N LEU A 58 -3.94 -1.93 -4.24
CA LEU A 58 -2.84 -2.79 -3.88
C LEU A 58 -2.70 -4.00 -4.81
N LYS A 59 -1.48 -4.17 -5.31
CA LYS A 59 -1.06 -5.32 -6.13
C LYS A 59 0.19 -5.93 -5.52
N LYS A 60 0.12 -7.22 -5.18
CA LYS A 60 1.28 -7.97 -4.66
C LYS A 60 2.32 -8.11 -5.78
N ILE A 61 3.57 -7.76 -5.49
CA ILE A 61 4.68 -7.85 -6.45
C ILE A 61 5.60 -9.02 -6.13
N LYS A 62 5.85 -9.30 -4.84
CA LYS A 62 6.75 -10.35 -4.35
C LYS A 62 6.22 -11.02 -3.08
#